data_AF-A0A4Q0ZW52-F1
#
_entry.id   AF-A0A4Q0ZW52-F1
#
_cell.length_a   1.000
_cell.length_b   1.000
_cell.length_c   1.000
_cell.angle_alpha   90.00
_cell.angle_beta   90.00
_cell.angle_gamma   90.00
#
_symmetry.space_group_name_H-M   'P 1'
#
loop_
_entity.id
_entity.type
_entity.pdbx_description
1 polymer ?
#
loop_
_entity_poly.entity_id
_entity_poly.type
_entity_poly.pdbx_seq_one_letter_code
_entity_poly.pdbx_strand_id
1 'polypeptide(L)'
;MKSIKNLTKLYENSKKNLKLILNSNHIDAIKLVKLIDTLTFDNSFIIKKNTIYDLNEIAKIFRFYEELLKQSFQEDKNRFEIEFKLYLLLIKVFTELCNTFVNNKNKIPNIDNFFQILKESKNMLKLTVPLDSKHINILNNLIGEQLYYFSHIHYHDINEYPLDYTFEKYLLNLERMFHGFDLSLASNFGNKEFTNKEIELEILKNNASFLVLTLIHKIYKYKPLDSFDNDKFKNIVEFYINSFHKIKNIDNYTIAHIEEVILRDFSSSNIYINKITKHDLLEQKLVLLKLYTDEYKQLIDMIKK
;
A
#
# COMPACT_ATOMS: atom_id res chain seq x y z
N MET A 1 -17.74 -4.03 29.31
CA MET A 1 -17.78 -3.36 27.97
C MET A 1 -17.70 -1.85 28.12
N LYS A 2 -16.92 -1.14 27.29
CA LYS A 2 -16.92 0.34 27.25
C LYS A 2 -18.29 0.84 26.76
N SER A 3 -18.77 1.97 27.29
CA SER A 3 -20.02 2.61 26.85
C SER A 3 -19.86 3.23 25.46
N ILE A 4 -20.95 3.40 24.70
CA ILE A 4 -20.92 4.03 23.36
C ILE A 4 -20.27 5.40 23.42
N LYS A 5 -20.62 6.24 24.42
CA LYS A 5 -20.00 7.56 24.62
C LYS A 5 -18.47 7.48 24.75
N ASN A 6 -17.96 6.46 25.45
CA ASN A 6 -16.53 6.24 25.61
C ASN A 6 -15.89 5.73 24.30
N LEU A 7 -16.56 4.87 23.55
CA LEU A 7 -16.11 4.40 22.23
C LEU A 7 -16.04 5.55 21.21
N THR A 8 -17.04 6.42 21.17
CA THR A 8 -17.04 7.61 20.31
C THR A 8 -15.89 8.54 20.66
N LYS A 9 -15.68 8.82 21.96
CA LYS A 9 -14.55 9.64 22.41
C LYS A 9 -13.20 9.00 22.05
N LEU A 10 -13.09 7.69 22.18
CA LEU A 10 -11.89 6.93 21.80
C LEU A 10 -11.61 7.06 20.30
N TYR A 11 -12.62 6.88 19.44
CA TYR A 11 -12.48 7.03 17.99
C TYR A 11 -12.01 8.43 17.60
N GLU A 12 -12.67 9.49 18.09
CA GLU A 12 -12.30 10.86 17.74
C GLU A 12 -10.89 11.24 18.22
N ASN A 13 -10.53 10.85 19.43
CA ASN A 13 -9.18 11.08 19.97
C ASN A 13 -8.12 10.31 19.16
N SER A 14 -8.39 9.04 18.83
CA SER A 14 -7.46 8.19 18.08
C SER A 14 -7.28 8.70 16.65
N LYS A 15 -8.36 9.14 16.01
CA LYS A 15 -8.33 9.77 14.68
C LYS A 15 -7.49 11.05 14.68
N LYS A 16 -7.67 11.90 15.70
CA LYS A 16 -6.86 13.12 15.88
C LYS A 16 -5.39 12.77 16.11
N ASN A 17 -5.10 11.77 16.96
CA ASN A 17 -3.74 11.32 17.23
C ASN A 17 -3.06 10.78 15.97
N LEU A 18 -3.75 9.96 15.18
CA LEU A 18 -3.23 9.49 13.89
C LEU A 18 -2.87 10.67 12.98
N LYS A 19 -3.76 11.66 12.83
CA LYS A 19 -3.49 12.85 12.04
C LYS A 19 -2.26 13.62 12.53
N LEU A 20 -2.05 13.73 13.84
CA LEU A 20 -0.87 14.36 14.41
C LEU A 20 0.43 13.58 14.10
N ILE A 21 0.36 12.24 14.14
CA ILE A 21 1.50 11.38 13.77
C ILE A 21 1.84 11.56 12.29
N LEU A 22 0.83 11.55 11.41
CA LEU A 22 1.03 11.65 9.95
C LEU A 22 1.49 13.04 9.50
N ASN A 23 1.13 14.09 10.23
CA ASN A 23 1.58 15.46 9.95
C ASN A 23 3.01 15.75 10.46
N SER A 24 3.67 14.80 11.09
CA SER A 24 5.06 14.96 11.54
C SER A 24 6.03 14.70 10.39
N ASN A 25 7.20 15.35 10.41
CA ASN A 25 8.22 15.18 9.36
C ASN A 25 8.69 13.73 9.19
N HIS A 26 8.63 12.93 10.25
CA HIS A 26 8.94 11.51 10.23
C HIS A 26 7.89 10.72 11.01
N ILE A 27 7.22 9.79 10.32
CA ILE A 27 6.21 8.92 10.90
C ILE A 27 6.89 7.97 11.92
N ASP A 28 6.58 8.19 13.19
CA ASP A 28 7.16 7.43 14.31
C ASP A 28 6.40 6.12 14.54
N ALA A 29 7.05 5.00 14.21
CA ALA A 29 6.52 3.65 14.41
C ALA A 29 6.17 3.35 15.88
N ILE A 30 6.86 3.95 16.86
CA ILE A 30 6.55 3.75 18.28
C ILE A 30 5.21 4.40 18.63
N LYS A 31 4.93 5.59 18.07
CA LYS A 31 3.63 6.26 18.28
C LYS A 31 2.48 5.47 17.63
N LEU A 32 2.72 4.86 16.47
CA LEU A 32 1.74 3.99 15.81
C LEU A 32 1.44 2.73 16.64
N VAL A 33 2.48 2.08 17.20
CA VAL A 33 2.30 0.92 18.10
C VAL A 33 1.48 1.30 19.33
N LYS A 34 1.80 2.42 19.99
CA LYS A 34 1.01 2.92 21.13
C LYS A 34 -0.44 3.23 20.77
N LEU A 35 -0.68 3.71 19.55
CA LEU A 35 -2.04 3.96 19.07
C LEU A 35 -2.80 2.66 18.83
N ILE A 36 -2.14 1.61 18.34
CA ILE A 36 -2.72 0.26 18.25
C ILE A 36 -3.10 -0.23 19.65
N ASP A 37 -2.22 -0.11 20.64
CA ASP A 37 -2.51 -0.51 22.04
C ASP A 37 -3.72 0.25 22.61
N THR A 38 -3.88 1.52 22.24
CA THR A 38 -5.04 2.33 22.66
C THR A 38 -6.34 1.83 21.99
N LEU A 39 -6.24 1.40 20.74
CA LEU A 39 -7.37 0.88 19.95
C LEU A 39 -7.76 -0.55 20.35
N THR A 40 -6.97 -1.28 21.13
CA THR A 40 -7.31 -2.63 21.62
C THR A 40 -8.01 -2.63 22.98
N PHE A 41 -8.47 -1.47 23.45
CA PHE A 41 -9.24 -1.29 24.69
C PHE A 41 -8.52 -1.80 25.95
N ASP A 42 -7.21 -1.57 26.03
CA ASP A 42 -6.38 -1.95 27.18
C ASP A 42 -6.18 -3.48 27.32
N ASN A 43 -6.56 -4.26 26.30
CA ASN A 43 -6.13 -5.65 26.18
C ASN A 43 -4.63 -5.71 25.88
N SER A 44 -3.92 -6.56 26.63
CA SER A 44 -2.48 -6.72 26.56
C SER A 44 -2.03 -7.55 25.35
N PHE A 45 -2.15 -7.00 24.15
CA PHE A 45 -1.52 -7.57 22.96
C PHE A 45 -0.10 -7.04 22.85
N ILE A 46 0.90 -7.91 22.78
CA ILE A 46 2.30 -7.49 22.68
C ILE A 46 2.76 -7.65 21.24
N ILE A 47 2.35 -6.73 20.37
CA ILE A 47 2.59 -6.82 18.92
C ILE A 47 4.05 -6.61 18.52
N LYS A 48 4.87 -6.10 19.44
CA LYS A 48 6.29 -5.82 19.20
C LYS A 48 7.11 -6.17 20.44
N LYS A 49 8.12 -7.02 20.25
CA LYS A 49 9.16 -7.32 21.23
C LYS A 49 10.49 -6.89 20.64
N ASN A 50 11.14 -5.92 21.27
CA ASN A 50 12.37 -5.29 20.75
C ASN A 50 12.17 -4.75 19.32
N THR A 51 12.85 -5.32 18.34
CA THR A 51 12.78 -4.93 16.92
C THR A 51 11.88 -5.84 16.08
N ILE A 52 11.33 -6.90 16.67
CA ILE A 52 10.56 -7.95 15.97
C ILE A 52 9.07 -7.76 16.22
N TYR A 53 8.28 -7.85 15.16
CA TYR A 53 6.81 -7.81 15.21
C TYR A 53 6.26 -9.24 15.37
N ASP A 54 5.34 -9.42 16.31
CA ASP A 54 4.69 -10.70 16.58
C ASP A 54 3.41 -10.81 15.76
N LEU A 55 3.49 -11.55 14.65
CA LEU A 55 2.38 -11.72 13.70
C LEU A 55 1.19 -12.45 14.34
N ASN A 56 1.43 -13.33 15.31
CA ASN A 56 0.37 -14.03 16.01
C ASN A 56 -0.41 -13.07 16.91
N GLU A 57 0.28 -12.17 17.60
CA GLU A 57 -0.36 -11.13 18.41
C GLU A 57 -1.15 -10.15 17.54
N ILE A 58 -0.62 -9.77 16.37
CA ILE A 58 -1.37 -8.95 15.40
C ILE A 58 -2.63 -9.68 14.94
N ALA A 59 -2.55 -10.96 14.56
CA ALA A 59 -3.73 -11.74 14.17
C ALA A 59 -4.78 -11.81 15.30
N LYS A 60 -4.35 -11.97 16.55
CA LYS A 60 -5.27 -11.96 17.71
C LYS A 60 -6.03 -10.64 17.87
N ILE A 61 -5.41 -9.50 17.56
CA ILE A 61 -6.11 -8.21 17.56
C ILE A 61 -7.26 -8.20 16.54
N PHE A 62 -7.03 -8.74 15.34
CA PHE A 62 -8.08 -8.82 14.32
C PHE A 62 -9.20 -9.76 14.76
N ARG A 63 -8.88 -10.93 15.33
CA ARG A 63 -9.89 -11.84 15.93
C ARG A 63 -10.70 -11.18 17.03
N PHE A 64 -10.06 -10.37 17.87
CA PHE A 64 -10.75 -9.61 18.91
C PHE A 64 -11.80 -8.65 18.31
N TYR A 65 -11.44 -7.92 17.25
CA TYR A 65 -12.40 -7.04 16.56
C TYR A 65 -13.49 -7.81 15.82
N GLU A 66 -13.18 -8.96 15.22
CA GLU A 66 -14.18 -9.82 14.57
C GLU A 66 -15.28 -10.26 15.56
N GLU A 67 -14.88 -10.72 16.75
CA GLU A 67 -15.83 -11.12 17.79
C GLU A 67 -16.61 -9.93 18.35
N LEU A 68 -15.97 -8.78 18.56
CA LEU A 68 -16.65 -7.55 18.96
C LEU A 68 -17.75 -7.15 17.97
N LEU A 69 -17.41 -7.11 16.67
CA LEU A 69 -18.34 -6.73 15.62
C LEU A 69 -19.49 -7.72 15.48
N LYS A 70 -19.21 -9.01 15.63
CA LYS A 70 -20.24 -10.06 15.63
C LYS A 70 -21.22 -9.89 16.78
N GLN A 71 -20.73 -9.61 17.99
CA GLN A 71 -21.57 -9.39 19.17
C GLN A 71 -22.40 -8.11 19.02
N SER A 72 -21.76 -6.98 18.72
CA SER A 72 -22.48 -5.70 18.63
C SER A 72 -23.46 -5.64 17.48
N PHE A 73 -23.22 -6.35 16.38
CA PHE A 73 -24.20 -6.46 15.29
C PHE A 73 -25.52 -7.09 15.75
N GLN A 74 -25.46 -8.07 16.66
CA GLN A 74 -26.65 -8.75 17.20
C GLN A 74 -27.35 -7.93 18.31
N GLU A 75 -26.58 -7.14 19.06
CA GLU A 75 -27.07 -6.47 20.27
C GLU A 75 -27.50 -5.01 20.05
N ASP A 76 -26.67 -4.20 19.39
CA ASP A 76 -26.87 -2.75 19.27
C ASP A 76 -26.22 -2.20 18.00
N LYS A 77 -27.07 -1.79 17.05
CA LYS A 77 -26.64 -1.22 15.78
C LYS A 77 -25.74 0.03 15.93
N ASN A 78 -26.03 0.90 16.89
CA ASN A 78 -25.20 2.10 17.10
C ASN A 78 -23.83 1.74 17.66
N ARG A 79 -23.78 0.71 18.52
CA ARG A 79 -22.52 0.15 19.01
C ARG A 79 -21.71 -0.48 17.88
N PHE A 80 -22.35 -1.26 17.03
CA PHE A 80 -21.73 -1.87 15.86
C PHE A 80 -21.07 -0.82 14.95
N GLU A 81 -21.78 0.26 14.62
CA GLU A 81 -21.25 1.32 13.75
C GLU A 81 -20.00 1.99 14.32
N ILE A 82 -19.94 2.23 15.64
CA ILE A 82 -18.75 2.84 16.25
C ILE A 82 -17.58 1.87 16.38
N GLU A 83 -17.85 0.59 16.70
CA GLU A 83 -16.83 -0.45 16.74
C GLU A 83 -16.28 -0.74 15.34
N PHE A 84 -17.12 -0.69 14.30
CA PHE A 84 -16.69 -0.81 12.91
C PHE A 84 -15.77 0.34 12.52
N LYS A 85 -16.10 1.58 12.88
CA LYS A 85 -15.21 2.73 12.65
C LYS A 85 -13.86 2.60 13.37
N LEU A 86 -13.85 2.07 14.59
CA LEU A 86 -12.62 1.78 15.32
C LEU A 86 -11.79 0.69 14.63
N TYR A 87 -12.43 -0.35 14.09
CA TYR A 87 -11.79 -1.38 13.29
C TYR A 87 -11.14 -0.82 12.02
N LEU A 88 -11.85 0.03 11.27
CA LEU A 88 -11.30 0.70 10.09
C LEU A 88 -10.10 1.58 10.44
N LEU A 89 -10.21 2.32 11.55
CA LEU A 89 -9.11 3.14 12.03
C LEU A 89 -7.89 2.29 12.40
N LEU A 90 -8.09 1.13 13.04
CA LEU A 90 -7.02 0.18 13.35
C LEU A 90 -6.30 -0.28 12.07
N ILE A 91 -7.04 -0.68 11.03
CA ILE A 91 -6.47 -1.07 9.74
C ILE A 91 -5.63 0.07 9.16
N LYS A 92 -6.13 1.31 9.23
CA LYS A 92 -5.39 2.48 8.75
C LYS A 92 -4.10 2.67 9.54
N VAL A 93 -4.12 2.56 10.88
CA VAL A 93 -2.90 2.68 11.70
C VAL A 93 -1.87 1.61 11.34
N PHE A 94 -2.29 0.36 11.10
CA PHE A 94 -1.38 -0.68 10.62
C PHE A 94 -0.86 -0.45 9.19
N THR A 95 -1.67 0.13 8.31
CA THR A 95 -1.24 0.54 6.96
C THR A 95 -0.10 1.55 7.06
N GLU A 96 -0.25 2.56 7.91
CA GLU A 96 0.79 3.55 8.14
C GLU A 96 2.02 2.97 8.85
N LEU A 97 1.83 1.94 9.69
CA LEU A 97 2.93 1.19 10.27
C LEU A 97 3.73 0.44 9.19
N CYS A 98 3.04 -0.15 8.21
CA CYS A 98 3.68 -0.80 7.06
C CYS A 98 4.47 0.21 6.20
N ASN A 99 4.00 1.45 6.06
CA ASN A 99 4.77 2.52 5.39
C ASN A 99 6.14 2.73 6.05
N THR A 100 6.25 2.58 7.38
CA THR A 100 7.55 2.68 8.09
C THR A 100 8.50 1.50 7.81
N PHE A 101 8.01 0.41 7.22
CA PHE A 101 8.79 -0.79 6.93
C PHE A 101 9.43 -0.78 5.53
N VAL A 102 8.87 0.00 4.60
CA VAL A 102 9.31 0.06 3.19
C VAL A 102 10.81 0.35 3.07
N ASN A 103 11.35 1.16 3.97
CA ASN A 103 12.76 1.56 3.98
C ASN A 103 13.70 0.54 4.66
N ASN A 104 13.22 -0.64 5.03
CA ASN A 104 14.01 -1.66 5.71
C ASN A 104 13.76 -3.05 5.12
N LYS A 105 14.76 -3.58 4.42
CA LYS A 105 14.72 -4.89 3.75
C LYS A 105 14.24 -6.03 4.66
N ASN A 106 14.64 -6.03 5.93
CA ASN A 106 14.26 -7.08 6.90
C ASN A 106 12.81 -6.96 7.39
N LYS A 107 12.15 -5.81 7.16
CA LYS A 107 10.77 -5.56 7.59
C LYS A 107 9.75 -5.64 6.44
N ILE A 108 10.19 -5.59 5.19
CA ILE A 108 9.30 -5.76 4.02
C ILE A 108 8.44 -7.03 4.12
N PRO A 109 8.96 -8.21 4.55
CA PRO A 109 8.11 -9.40 4.72
C PRO A 109 6.95 -9.23 5.71
N ASN A 110 7.06 -8.30 6.68
CA ASN A 110 5.96 -8.02 7.60
C ASN A 110 4.77 -7.35 6.91
N ILE A 111 4.99 -6.64 5.80
CA ILE A 111 3.92 -6.01 5.01
C ILE A 111 3.05 -7.10 4.37
N ASP A 112 3.68 -8.11 3.76
CA ASP A 112 2.97 -9.26 3.17
C ASP A 112 2.18 -10.03 4.22
N ASN A 113 2.81 -10.32 5.35
CA ASN A 113 2.17 -11.04 6.46
C ASN A 113 0.99 -10.25 7.02
N PHE A 114 1.14 -8.93 7.20
CA PHE A 114 0.04 -8.07 7.61
C PHE A 114 -1.12 -8.11 6.60
N PHE A 115 -0.80 -8.03 5.31
CA PHE A 115 -1.82 -8.04 4.28
C PHE A 115 -2.57 -9.38 4.23
N GLN A 116 -1.88 -10.49 4.46
CA GLN A 116 -2.49 -11.81 4.59
C GLN A 116 -3.45 -11.88 5.78
N ILE A 117 -3.03 -11.40 6.95
CA ILE A 117 -3.88 -11.33 8.16
C ILE A 117 -5.13 -10.48 7.88
N LEU A 118 -4.99 -9.34 7.19
CA LEU A 118 -6.13 -8.48 6.84
C LEU A 118 -7.10 -9.16 5.88
N LYS A 119 -6.60 -9.89 4.87
CA LYS A 119 -7.44 -10.66 3.94
C LYS A 119 -8.24 -11.72 4.68
N GLU A 120 -7.61 -12.45 5.58
CA GLU A 120 -8.25 -13.46 6.42
C GLU A 120 -9.31 -12.85 7.33
N SER A 121 -8.99 -11.73 7.99
CA SER A 121 -9.93 -11.01 8.85
C SER A 121 -11.15 -10.53 8.08
N LYS A 122 -10.96 -9.92 6.90
CA LYS A 122 -12.08 -9.51 6.04
C LYS A 122 -12.97 -10.70 5.69
N ASN A 123 -12.38 -11.81 5.25
CA ASN A 123 -13.14 -12.99 4.85
C ASN A 123 -13.94 -13.54 6.03
N MET A 124 -13.35 -13.52 7.22
CA MET A 124 -14.00 -13.96 8.44
C MET A 124 -15.17 -13.04 8.82
N LEU A 125 -14.99 -11.72 8.78
CA LEU A 125 -16.10 -10.77 8.96
C LEU A 125 -17.25 -10.99 7.96
N LYS A 126 -16.94 -11.25 6.68
CA LYS A 126 -17.97 -11.54 5.66
C LYS A 126 -18.74 -12.83 5.94
N LEU A 127 -18.11 -13.81 6.59
CA LEU A 127 -18.72 -15.09 6.94
C LEU A 127 -19.51 -15.02 8.24
N THR A 128 -19.04 -14.23 9.21
CA THR A 128 -19.59 -14.23 10.58
C THR A 128 -20.56 -13.10 10.85
N VAL A 129 -20.52 -12.01 10.08
CA VAL A 129 -21.38 -10.84 10.22
C VAL A 129 -22.09 -10.58 8.89
N PRO A 130 -23.44 -10.47 8.86
CA PRO A 130 -24.17 -10.21 7.63
C PRO A 130 -24.09 -8.72 7.27
N LEU A 131 -22.91 -8.30 6.86
CA LEU A 131 -22.59 -6.93 6.48
C LEU A 131 -23.40 -6.50 5.25
N ASP A 132 -23.90 -5.27 5.26
CA ASP A 132 -24.54 -4.68 4.09
C ASP A 132 -23.51 -4.31 3.00
N SER A 133 -24.01 -3.91 1.83
CA SER A 133 -23.17 -3.51 0.69
C SER A 133 -22.24 -2.34 1.02
N LYS A 134 -22.66 -1.40 1.88
CA LYS A 134 -21.86 -0.25 2.27
C LYS A 134 -20.64 -0.70 3.08
N HIS A 135 -20.83 -1.54 4.08
CA HIS A 135 -19.76 -2.08 4.92
C HIS A 135 -18.79 -2.93 4.10
N ILE A 136 -19.32 -3.79 3.21
CA ILE A 136 -18.51 -4.62 2.31
C ILE A 136 -17.65 -3.75 1.37
N ASN A 137 -18.22 -2.68 0.82
CA ASN A 137 -17.50 -1.77 -0.07
C ASN A 137 -16.35 -1.07 0.66
N ILE A 138 -16.55 -0.62 1.90
CA ILE A 138 -15.49 -0.01 2.70
C ILE A 138 -14.34 -1.01 2.97
N LEU A 139 -14.67 -2.26 3.32
CA LEU A 139 -13.65 -3.30 3.55
C LEU A 139 -12.90 -3.67 2.25
N ASN A 140 -13.60 -3.73 1.13
CA ASN A 140 -12.96 -3.99 -0.17
C ASN A 140 -12.04 -2.84 -0.57
N ASN A 141 -12.43 -1.57 -0.31
CA ASN A 141 -11.58 -0.41 -0.55
C ASN A 141 -10.24 -0.51 0.20
N LEU A 142 -10.28 -0.86 1.48
CA LEU A 142 -9.06 -0.96 2.30
C LEU A 142 -8.07 -2.00 1.76
N ILE A 143 -8.57 -3.10 1.21
CA ILE A 143 -7.72 -4.10 0.53
C ILE A 143 -7.20 -3.59 -0.80
N GLY A 144 -8.03 -2.87 -1.55
CA GLY A 144 -7.63 -2.18 -2.77
C GLY A 144 -6.44 -1.25 -2.50
N GLU A 145 -6.56 -0.39 -1.48
CA GLU A 145 -5.52 0.52 -1.00
C GLU A 145 -4.19 -0.19 -0.74
N GLN A 146 -4.19 -1.31 0.00
CA GLN A 146 -2.95 -2.05 0.27
C GLN A 146 -2.26 -2.54 -1.01
N LEU A 147 -3.03 -2.97 -2.03
CA LEU A 147 -2.48 -3.52 -3.26
C LEU A 147 -1.68 -2.47 -4.03
N TYR A 148 -2.26 -1.30 -4.28
CA TYR A 148 -1.54 -0.27 -5.04
C TYR A 148 -0.54 0.52 -4.20
N TYR A 149 -0.63 0.47 -2.87
CA TYR A 149 0.38 1.03 -1.98
C TYR A 149 1.65 0.19 -1.92
N PHE A 150 1.55 -1.14 -1.87
CA PHE A 150 2.70 -1.97 -1.50
C PHE A 150 3.21 -2.93 -2.57
N SER A 151 2.47 -3.25 -3.63
CA SER A 151 2.93 -4.25 -4.62
C SER A 151 4.23 -3.88 -5.34
N HIS A 152 4.62 -2.60 -5.35
CA HIS A 152 5.84 -2.11 -5.99
C HIS A 152 7.12 -2.31 -5.17
N ILE A 153 7.03 -2.66 -3.88
CA ILE A 153 8.17 -2.67 -2.95
C ILE A 153 8.99 -3.97 -3.00
N HIS A 154 8.42 -5.04 -3.59
CA HIS A 154 9.06 -6.34 -3.62
C HIS A 154 10.24 -6.32 -4.58
N TYR A 155 11.42 -6.52 -4.02
CA TYR A 155 12.63 -6.72 -4.80
C TYR A 155 12.67 -8.14 -5.37
N HIS A 156 12.83 -8.25 -6.69
CA HIS A 156 13.10 -9.51 -7.38
C HIS A 156 14.49 -9.45 -7.99
N ASP A 157 15.44 -10.23 -7.47
CA ASP A 157 16.77 -10.31 -8.07
C ASP A 157 16.68 -11.01 -9.43
N ILE A 158 17.03 -10.32 -10.50
CA ILE A 158 17.05 -10.89 -11.85
C ILE A 158 18.24 -11.83 -12.09
N ASN A 159 19.20 -11.90 -11.16
CA ASN A 159 20.31 -12.85 -11.19
C ASN A 159 19.93 -14.20 -10.58
N GLU A 160 18.95 -14.22 -9.67
CA GLU A 160 18.51 -15.43 -8.97
C GLU A 160 17.48 -16.24 -9.78
N TYR A 161 16.78 -15.60 -10.73
CA TYR A 161 15.68 -16.21 -11.49
C TYR A 161 15.79 -15.97 -13.00
N PRO A 162 15.23 -16.85 -13.84
CA PRO A 162 15.11 -16.59 -15.28
C PRO A 162 14.40 -15.25 -15.55
N LEU A 163 14.89 -14.48 -16.54
CA LEU A 163 14.32 -13.18 -16.92
C LEU A 163 12.81 -13.23 -17.15
N ASP A 164 12.35 -14.27 -17.83
CA ASP A 164 10.92 -14.51 -18.09
C ASP A 164 10.08 -14.60 -16.82
N TYR A 165 10.57 -15.30 -15.80
CA TYR A 165 9.90 -15.39 -14.50
C TYR A 165 9.88 -14.02 -13.81
N THR A 166 10.97 -13.27 -13.92
CA THR A 166 11.00 -11.92 -13.36
C THR A 166 10.02 -11.00 -14.07
N PHE A 167 9.91 -11.04 -15.39
CA PHE A 167 8.89 -10.27 -16.12
C PHE A 167 7.47 -10.63 -15.69
N GLU A 168 7.16 -11.91 -15.53
CA GLU A 168 5.85 -12.34 -15.01
C GLU A 168 5.59 -11.80 -13.60
N LYS A 169 6.59 -11.75 -12.73
CA LYS A 169 6.45 -11.14 -11.39
C LYS A 169 6.22 -9.64 -11.43
N TYR A 170 6.93 -8.92 -12.29
CA TYR A 170 6.73 -7.48 -12.47
C TYR A 170 5.34 -7.18 -13.05
N LEU A 171 4.90 -7.93 -14.06
CA LEU A 171 3.56 -7.81 -14.62
C LEU A 171 2.50 -8.09 -13.55
N LEU A 172 2.63 -9.19 -12.81
CA LEU A 172 1.70 -9.55 -11.74
C LEU A 172 1.60 -8.46 -10.67
N ASN A 173 2.73 -7.85 -10.27
CA ASN A 173 2.71 -6.75 -9.31
C ASN A 173 2.05 -5.51 -9.90
N LEU A 174 2.29 -5.20 -11.17
CA LEU A 174 1.63 -4.10 -11.86
C LEU A 174 0.10 -4.32 -11.93
N GLU A 175 -0.34 -5.48 -12.40
CA GLU A 175 -1.76 -5.87 -12.46
C GLU A 175 -2.43 -5.81 -11.08
N ARG A 176 -1.76 -6.28 -10.03
CA ARG A 176 -2.25 -6.18 -8.65
C ARG A 176 -2.54 -4.74 -8.24
N MET A 177 -1.66 -3.79 -8.61
CA MET A 177 -1.86 -2.38 -8.30
C MET A 177 -3.08 -1.82 -9.00
N PHE A 178 -3.22 -2.05 -10.31
CA PHE A 178 -4.38 -1.55 -11.06
C PHE A 178 -5.68 -2.20 -10.59
N HIS A 179 -5.69 -3.51 -10.39
CA HIS A 179 -6.85 -4.19 -9.81
C HIS A 179 -7.19 -3.66 -8.41
N GLY A 180 -6.19 -3.36 -7.60
CA GLY A 180 -6.37 -2.70 -6.30
C GLY A 180 -7.06 -1.35 -6.41
N PHE A 181 -6.60 -0.52 -7.34
CA PHE A 181 -7.20 0.79 -7.60
C PHE A 181 -8.62 0.68 -8.15
N ASP A 182 -8.89 -0.27 -9.04
CA ASP A 182 -10.23 -0.51 -9.59
C ASP A 182 -11.22 -0.95 -8.51
N LEU A 183 -10.78 -1.79 -7.55
CA LEU A 183 -11.58 -2.14 -6.37
C LEU A 183 -11.92 -0.91 -5.51
N SER A 184 -10.94 -0.02 -5.31
CA SER A 184 -11.15 1.25 -4.61
C SER A 184 -12.10 2.18 -5.40
N LEU A 185 -11.97 2.26 -6.72
CA LEU A 185 -12.86 3.04 -7.57
C LEU A 185 -14.30 2.51 -7.54
N ALA A 186 -14.48 1.20 -7.70
CA ALA A 186 -15.79 0.54 -7.68
C ALA A 186 -16.51 0.70 -6.33
N SER A 187 -15.76 0.81 -5.24
CA SER A 187 -16.27 1.07 -3.89
C SER A 187 -16.42 2.56 -3.56
N ASN A 188 -16.22 3.46 -4.54
CA ASN A 188 -16.21 4.92 -4.36
C ASN A 188 -15.27 5.36 -3.24
N PHE A 189 -14.07 4.76 -3.20
CA PHE A 189 -13.02 4.99 -2.21
C PHE A 189 -13.54 4.86 -0.78
N GLY A 190 -14.27 3.77 -0.51
CA GLY A 190 -14.88 3.52 0.80
C GLY A 190 -15.85 4.63 1.22
N ASN A 191 -16.64 5.16 0.28
CA ASN A 191 -17.51 6.32 0.47
C ASN A 191 -16.79 7.62 0.89
N LYS A 192 -15.55 7.82 0.42
CA LYS A 192 -14.75 9.05 0.64
C LYS A 192 -14.44 9.36 2.10
N GLU A 193 -14.41 8.34 2.97
CA GLU A 193 -14.20 8.57 4.41
C GLU A 193 -12.76 8.99 4.75
N PHE A 194 -11.77 8.50 3.98
CA PHE A 194 -10.34 8.71 4.26
C PHE A 194 -9.50 9.17 3.08
N THR A 195 -9.97 9.01 1.84
CA THR A 195 -9.12 9.11 0.63
C THR A 195 -9.75 9.99 -0.46
N ASN A 196 -8.88 10.63 -1.25
CA ASN A 196 -9.26 11.46 -2.39
C ASN A 196 -8.81 10.77 -3.68
N LYS A 197 -9.76 10.49 -4.58
CA LYS A 197 -9.52 9.81 -5.87
C LYS A 197 -8.32 10.36 -6.65
N GLU A 198 -8.15 11.68 -6.71
CA GLU A 198 -7.05 12.29 -7.46
C GLU A 198 -5.70 11.98 -6.82
N ILE A 199 -5.61 12.09 -5.48
CA ILE A 199 -4.40 11.74 -4.73
C ILE A 199 -4.10 10.25 -4.91
N GLU A 200 -5.10 9.38 -4.80
CA GLU A 200 -4.93 7.93 -4.95
C GLU A 200 -4.47 7.54 -6.36
N LEU A 201 -4.96 8.23 -7.40
CA LEU A 201 -4.52 8.01 -8.77
C LEU A 201 -3.04 8.39 -8.95
N GLU A 202 -2.62 9.50 -8.36
CA GLU A 202 -1.22 9.91 -8.39
C GLU A 202 -0.32 8.96 -7.59
N ILE A 203 -0.81 8.39 -6.47
CA ILE A 203 -0.06 7.35 -5.74
C ILE A 203 0.10 6.09 -6.60
N LEU A 204 -0.97 5.63 -7.24
CA LEU A 204 -0.92 4.51 -8.17
C LEU A 204 0.10 4.77 -9.28
N LYS A 205 0.00 5.94 -9.94
CA LYS A 205 0.92 6.32 -11.03
C LYS A 205 2.36 6.37 -10.56
N ASN A 206 2.63 6.99 -9.40
CA ASN A 206 3.97 7.05 -8.83
C ASN A 206 4.57 5.66 -8.57
N ASN A 207 3.80 4.80 -7.89
CA ASN A 207 4.25 3.46 -7.54
C ASN A 207 4.43 2.58 -8.79
N ALA A 208 3.54 2.69 -9.78
CA ALA A 208 3.60 1.92 -11.02
C ALA A 208 4.80 2.36 -11.86
N SER A 209 5.02 3.67 -11.95
CA SER A 209 6.19 4.25 -12.63
C SER A 209 7.47 3.74 -12.00
N PHE A 210 7.55 3.79 -10.66
CA PHE A 210 8.70 3.30 -9.92
C PHE A 210 8.98 1.82 -10.20
N LEU A 211 7.94 0.96 -10.17
CA LEU A 211 8.07 -0.46 -10.47
C LEU A 211 8.66 -0.68 -11.87
N VAL A 212 8.09 -0.03 -12.90
CA VAL A 212 8.55 -0.22 -14.28
C VAL A 212 9.95 0.38 -14.50
N LEU A 213 10.27 1.55 -13.93
CA LEU A 213 11.62 2.11 -13.99
C LEU A 213 12.65 1.21 -13.33
N THR A 214 12.31 0.62 -12.18
CA THR A 214 13.22 -0.34 -11.53
C THR A 214 13.45 -1.58 -12.38
N LEU A 215 12.50 -1.98 -13.24
CA LEU A 215 12.69 -3.07 -14.20
C LEU A 215 13.59 -2.67 -15.36
N ILE A 216 13.33 -1.51 -15.98
CA ILE A 216 14.11 -0.94 -17.09
C ILE A 216 15.58 -0.86 -16.71
N HIS A 217 15.89 -0.27 -15.55
CA HIS A 217 17.28 -0.15 -15.09
C HIS A 217 17.93 -1.45 -14.69
N LYS A 218 17.11 -2.41 -14.26
CA LYS A 218 17.54 -3.78 -14.05
C LYS A 218 18.01 -4.41 -15.36
N ILE A 219 17.26 -4.24 -16.45
CA ILE A 219 17.62 -4.75 -17.77
C ILE A 219 18.90 -4.07 -18.29
N TYR A 220 19.09 -2.76 -18.07
CA TYR A 220 20.33 -2.06 -18.47
C TYR A 220 21.61 -2.72 -17.96
N LYS A 221 21.57 -3.35 -16.77
CA LYS A 221 22.72 -4.08 -16.22
C LYS A 221 23.10 -5.31 -17.06
N TYR A 222 22.16 -5.88 -17.80
CA TYR A 222 22.35 -7.12 -18.55
C TYR A 222 22.66 -6.86 -20.01
N LYS A 223 21.90 -5.95 -20.65
CA LYS A 223 22.08 -5.59 -22.06
C LYS A 223 21.65 -4.14 -22.31
N PRO A 224 22.26 -3.47 -23.30
CA PRO A 224 21.73 -2.20 -23.82
C PRO A 224 20.30 -2.39 -24.33
N LEU A 225 19.37 -1.54 -23.88
CA LEU A 225 17.94 -1.66 -24.19
C LEU A 225 17.63 -1.54 -25.68
N ASP A 226 18.44 -0.83 -26.45
CA ASP A 226 18.31 -0.72 -27.91
C ASP A 226 18.41 -2.07 -28.64
N SER A 227 18.90 -3.11 -27.94
CA SER A 227 18.99 -4.49 -28.42
C SER A 227 18.10 -5.47 -27.65
N PHE A 228 17.28 -4.98 -26.72
CA PHE A 228 16.46 -5.80 -25.83
C PHE A 228 15.07 -6.02 -26.41
N ASP A 229 14.90 -7.12 -27.13
CA ASP A 229 13.62 -7.55 -27.71
C ASP A 229 13.05 -8.73 -26.93
N ASN A 230 11.99 -8.49 -26.14
CA ASN A 230 11.30 -9.52 -25.37
C ASN A 230 9.81 -9.17 -25.23
N ASP A 231 8.94 -10.08 -25.67
CA ASP A 231 7.48 -9.86 -25.69
C ASP A 231 6.88 -9.68 -24.28
N LYS A 232 7.41 -10.37 -23.26
CA LYS A 232 6.93 -10.21 -21.88
C LYS A 232 7.25 -8.83 -21.33
N PHE A 233 8.44 -8.29 -21.65
CA PHE A 233 8.79 -6.92 -21.30
C PHE A 233 7.90 -5.90 -22.04
N LYS A 234 7.66 -6.10 -23.35
CA LYS A 234 6.74 -5.25 -24.13
C LYS A 234 5.34 -5.23 -23.50
N ASN A 235 4.80 -6.39 -23.13
CA ASN A 235 3.50 -6.48 -22.48
C ASN A 235 3.40 -5.64 -21.19
N ILE A 236 4.46 -5.59 -20.38
CA ILE A 236 4.50 -4.76 -19.15
C ILE A 236 4.41 -3.27 -19.50
N VAL A 237 5.21 -2.83 -20.47
CA VAL A 237 5.22 -1.44 -20.94
C VAL A 237 3.88 -1.08 -21.56
N GLU A 238 3.34 -1.94 -22.42
CA GLU A 238 2.04 -1.73 -23.05
C GLU A 238 0.93 -1.60 -22.03
N PHE A 239 0.90 -2.50 -21.06
CA PHE A 239 -0.05 -2.44 -19.96
C PHE A 239 0.04 -1.10 -19.22
N TYR A 240 1.25 -0.65 -18.87
CA TYR A 240 1.46 0.64 -18.21
C TYR A 240 0.93 1.82 -19.05
N ILE A 241 1.36 1.91 -20.31
CA ILE A 241 1.04 3.04 -21.20
C ILE A 241 -0.46 3.09 -21.51
N ASN A 242 -1.07 1.94 -21.79
CA ASN A 242 -2.51 1.86 -22.06
C ASN A 242 -3.33 2.29 -20.85
N SER A 243 -2.84 2.04 -19.64
CA SER A 243 -3.54 2.37 -18.41
C SER A 243 -3.53 3.86 -18.07
N PHE A 244 -2.49 4.63 -18.44
CA PHE A 244 -2.40 6.06 -18.11
C PHE A 244 -2.56 7.01 -19.30
N HIS A 245 -2.10 6.63 -20.50
CA HIS A 245 -1.97 7.55 -21.64
C HIS A 245 -2.89 7.24 -22.81
N LYS A 246 -3.61 6.10 -22.79
CA LYS A 246 -4.55 5.67 -23.86
C LYS A 246 -3.96 5.76 -25.29
N ILE A 247 -2.68 5.45 -25.44
CA ILE A 247 -1.98 5.52 -26.73
C ILE A 247 -2.23 4.23 -27.50
N LYS A 248 -2.64 4.32 -28.77
CA LYS A 248 -3.03 3.14 -29.57
C LYS A 248 -1.89 2.42 -30.29
N ASN A 249 -0.71 3.03 -30.43
CA ASN A 249 0.42 2.45 -31.18
C ASN A 249 1.71 2.59 -30.39
N ILE A 250 2.11 1.52 -29.70
CA ILE A 250 3.34 1.49 -28.90
C ILE A 250 4.57 1.09 -29.73
N ASP A 251 4.33 0.43 -30.88
CA ASP A 251 5.36 -0.08 -31.80
C ASP A 251 6.35 1.00 -32.33
N ASN A 252 6.02 2.28 -32.20
CA ASN A 252 6.87 3.39 -32.62
C ASN A 252 7.76 3.97 -31.50
N TYR A 253 7.63 3.49 -30.26
CA TYR A 253 8.43 4.02 -29.15
C TYR A 253 9.68 3.19 -28.89
N THR A 254 10.82 3.88 -28.82
CA THR A 254 12.05 3.29 -28.28
C THR A 254 11.92 3.15 -26.76
N ILE A 255 12.68 2.22 -26.18
CA ILE A 255 12.68 2.04 -24.72
C ILE A 255 13.14 3.30 -23.99
N ALA A 256 14.07 4.06 -24.58
CA ALA A 256 14.49 5.36 -24.06
C ALA A 256 13.32 6.36 -24.00
N HIS A 257 12.46 6.42 -25.03
CA HIS A 257 11.29 7.28 -24.99
C HIS A 257 10.25 6.83 -23.94
N ILE A 258 10.05 5.51 -23.82
CA ILE A 258 9.19 4.94 -22.78
C ILE A 258 9.69 5.32 -21.39
N GLU A 259 11.00 5.21 -21.15
CA GLU A 259 11.63 5.61 -19.90
C GLU A 259 11.41 7.11 -19.60
N GLU A 260 11.56 8.00 -20.58
CA GLU A 260 11.27 9.43 -20.43
C GLU A 260 9.81 9.69 -20.02
N VAL A 261 8.85 9.01 -20.67
CA VAL A 261 7.43 9.12 -20.34
C VAL A 261 7.16 8.69 -18.90
N ILE A 262 7.72 7.54 -18.49
CA ILE A 262 7.52 6.99 -17.15
C ILE A 262 8.22 7.85 -16.08
N LEU A 263 9.41 8.39 -16.36
CA LEU A 263 10.10 9.34 -15.47
C LEU A 263 9.28 10.61 -15.27
N ARG A 264 8.69 11.14 -16.34
CA ARG A 264 7.81 12.30 -16.24
C ARG A 264 6.59 12.01 -15.37
N ASP A 265 5.95 10.85 -15.55
CA ASP A 265 4.85 10.41 -14.70
C ASP A 265 5.28 10.32 -13.23
N PHE A 266 6.38 9.62 -12.95
CA PHE A 266 6.96 9.50 -11.61
C PHE A 266 7.19 10.86 -10.94
N SER A 267 7.86 11.77 -11.63
CA SER A 267 8.21 13.11 -11.12
C SER A 267 6.98 13.99 -10.94
N SER A 268 6.05 14.00 -11.90
CA SER A 268 4.82 14.80 -11.80
C SER A 268 3.93 14.36 -10.64
N SER A 269 3.76 13.04 -10.44
CA SER A 269 3.02 12.48 -9.31
C SER A 269 3.67 12.80 -7.97
N ASN A 270 5.00 12.71 -7.87
CA ASN A 270 5.72 13.10 -6.65
C ASN A 270 5.49 14.57 -6.30
N ILE A 271 5.61 15.48 -7.27
CA ILE A 271 5.39 16.91 -7.08
C ILE A 271 3.96 17.19 -6.60
N TYR A 272 2.97 16.55 -7.24
CA TYR A 272 1.56 16.71 -6.87
C TYR A 272 1.28 16.21 -5.45
N ILE A 273 1.73 15.00 -5.11
CA ILE A 273 1.49 14.38 -3.79
C ILE A 273 2.18 15.19 -2.69
N ASN A 274 3.44 15.58 -2.88
CA ASN A 274 4.17 16.37 -1.90
C ASN A 274 3.49 17.73 -1.67
N LYS A 275 3.04 18.41 -2.73
CA LYS A 275 2.32 19.68 -2.63
C LYS A 275 1.07 19.60 -1.77
N ILE A 276 0.32 18.50 -1.85
CA ILE A 276 -0.97 18.34 -1.16
C ILE A 276 -0.82 17.75 0.23
N THR A 277 0.01 16.72 0.37
CA THR A 277 0.10 15.90 1.59
C THR A 277 1.31 16.22 2.45
N LYS A 278 2.29 16.98 1.93
CA LYS A 278 3.63 17.17 2.51
C LYS A 278 4.41 15.87 2.71
N HIS A 279 3.97 14.78 2.08
CA HIS A 279 4.62 13.49 2.13
C HIS A 279 5.66 13.40 1.02
N ASP A 280 6.93 13.24 1.40
CA ASP A 280 8.02 13.06 0.46
C ASP A 280 8.16 11.57 0.08
N LEU A 281 7.45 11.19 -0.98
CA LEU A 281 7.58 9.86 -1.59
C LEU A 281 8.91 9.68 -2.32
N LEU A 282 9.51 10.77 -2.81
CA LEU A 282 10.77 10.74 -3.53
C LEU A 282 11.89 10.23 -2.61
N GLU A 283 11.99 10.76 -1.39
CA GLU A 283 12.98 10.30 -0.42
C GLU A 283 12.79 8.81 -0.09
N GLN A 284 11.55 8.35 0.07
CA GLN A 284 11.26 6.92 0.31
C GLN A 284 11.71 6.03 -0.85
N LYS A 285 11.42 6.43 -2.10
CA LYS A 285 11.87 5.68 -3.28
C LYS A 285 13.40 5.66 -3.38
N LEU A 286 14.06 6.78 -3.11
CA LEU A 286 15.51 6.85 -3.10
C LEU A 286 16.12 5.94 -2.03
N VAL A 287 15.53 5.87 -0.84
CA VAL A 287 15.95 4.93 0.21
C VAL A 287 15.76 3.49 -0.25
N LEU A 288 14.62 3.17 -0.87
CA LEU A 288 14.32 1.84 -1.40
C LEU A 288 15.35 1.39 -2.47
N LEU A 289 15.71 2.27 -3.42
CA LEU A 289 16.74 2.00 -4.43
C LEU A 289 18.12 1.80 -3.79
N LYS A 290 18.44 2.58 -2.74
CA LYS A 290 19.70 2.46 -2.00
C LYS A 290 19.82 1.16 -1.20
N LEU A 291 18.74 0.41 -0.96
CA LEU A 291 18.86 -0.92 -0.37
C LEU A 291 19.59 -1.92 -1.30
N TYR A 292 19.73 -1.57 -2.59
CA TYR A 292 20.31 -2.41 -3.64
C TYR A 292 21.34 -1.60 -4.47
N THR A 293 22.14 -0.75 -3.79
CA THR A 293 22.93 0.38 -4.34
C THR A 293 23.67 0.17 -5.66
N ASP A 294 24.23 -1.02 -5.90
CA ASP A 294 25.06 -1.25 -7.09
C ASP A 294 24.23 -1.41 -8.37
N GLU A 295 22.94 -1.73 -8.23
CA GLU A 295 22.04 -2.02 -9.35
C GLU A 295 21.33 -0.76 -9.88
N TYR A 296 21.09 0.24 -9.03
CA TYR A 296 20.21 1.37 -9.34
C TYR A 296 20.87 2.74 -9.36
N LYS A 297 22.21 2.80 -9.37
CA LYS A 297 22.94 4.09 -9.33
C LYS A 297 22.49 5.06 -10.43
N GLN A 298 22.33 4.56 -11.66
CA GLN A 298 21.87 5.38 -12.80
C GLN A 298 20.46 5.93 -12.59
N LEU A 299 19.51 5.10 -12.14
CA LEU A 299 18.14 5.52 -11.83
C LEU A 299 18.11 6.57 -10.71
N ILE A 300 18.93 6.38 -9.66
CA ILE A 300 19.07 7.35 -8.57
C ILE A 300 19.54 8.70 -9.10
N ASP A 301 20.53 8.71 -10.00
CA ASP A 301 21.06 9.94 -10.58
C ASP A 301 20.04 10.63 -11.51
N MET A 302 19.22 9.87 -12.24
CA MET A 302 18.15 10.41 -13.08
C MET A 302 17.01 11.01 -12.26
N ILE A 303 16.58 10.32 -11.20
CA ILE A 303 15.51 10.78 -10.31
C ILE A 303 15.88 12.06 -9.55
N LYS A 304 17.18 12.29 -9.30
CA LYS A 304 17.69 13.47 -8.57
C LYS A 304 17.86 14.73 -9.43
N LYS A 305 17.84 14.59 -10.76
CA LYS A 305 17.96 15.73 -11.69
C LYS A 305 16.65 16.47 -11.82
#